data_AF-A0A9W6FTM8-F1
#
_entry.id   AF-A0A9W6FTM8-F1
#
_cell.length_a   1.000
_cell.length_b   1.000
_cell.length_c   1.000
_cell.angle_alpha   90.00
_cell.angle_beta   90.00
_cell.angle_gamma   90.00
#
_symmetry.space_group_name_H-M   'P 1'
#
loop_
_entity.id
_entity.type
_entity.pdbx_description
1 polymer ?
#
loop_
_entity_poly.entity_id
_entity_poly.type
_entity_poly.pdbx_seq_one_letter_code
_entity_poly.pdbx_strand_id
1 'polypeptide(L)'
;MTTTLNLDRHPCFNVEVKGKCGRVHLPVAPQCNIKCNYCNRKYDCVNESRPGVTSAVLSPVQAVEYMEKVLEKEPRITVAGIAGPGDPFANAFETVETMRLIREKFPEMLLCLATNGLNLAPYVDELARIGVSHVTVTVNAVDPEIGQKIYSWVRDGKVIYRGLRAAELLLERQLEAIKALKAKGMVVKVNTIVMPGINDHHIEEVAKKMAEIEVDVLNCMPLYPNADTVFESVHEPSREQMVEIRKKAEEYLPQMRHCTRCRADAVGLLGEDKSDAFRGCLSACATSLPSSEARPYVAVATIEGLLVNQHLGEAARFQIWKKSEEGFEKVAERKAPPSGGGPKRWEELARVLQDCRAVLVSGIGEHPRKILTKTGVLPVEMSGFIEMGLEAVFNGRNLSEFKVRRSGGCTKGQGCQGDGSGC
;
A
#
# COMPACT_ATOMS: atom_id res chain seq x y z
N MET A 1 -16.09 13.03 -20.86
CA MET A 1 -16.90 13.89 -19.99
C MET A 1 -16.31 13.77 -18.60
N THR A 2 -15.81 14.86 -18.01
CA THR A 2 -15.33 14.85 -16.62
C THR A 2 -16.55 14.81 -15.70
N THR A 3 -16.80 13.66 -15.07
CA THR A 3 -17.78 13.57 -13.98
C THR A 3 -17.37 14.54 -12.88
N THR A 4 -18.29 15.42 -12.47
CA THR A 4 -18.14 16.21 -11.25
C THR A 4 -18.40 15.34 -10.03
N LEU A 5 -17.36 15.07 -9.24
CA LEU A 5 -17.47 14.26 -8.01
C LEU A 5 -18.22 15.04 -6.91
N ASN A 6 -19.19 14.39 -6.26
CA ASN A 6 -19.85 14.94 -5.08
C ASN A 6 -19.03 14.63 -3.82
N LEU A 7 -18.23 15.62 -3.37
CA LEU A 7 -17.32 15.48 -2.23
C LEU A 7 -18.05 15.34 -0.88
N ASP A 8 -19.31 15.77 -0.79
CA ASP A 8 -20.10 15.73 0.45
C ASP A 8 -20.49 14.32 0.87
N ARG A 9 -20.28 13.33 -0.02
CA ARG A 9 -20.57 11.90 0.23
C ARG A 9 -19.43 11.16 0.94
N HIS A 10 -18.41 11.87 1.45
CA HIS A 10 -17.31 11.25 2.18
C HIS A 10 -17.62 11.12 3.68
N PRO A 11 -17.82 9.90 4.24
CA PRO A 11 -18.28 9.72 5.62
C PRO A 11 -17.27 10.16 6.69
N CYS A 12 -15.98 10.17 6.39
CA CYS A 12 -14.96 10.69 7.31
C CYS A 12 -14.80 12.22 7.30
N PHE A 13 -15.30 12.93 6.29
CA PHE A 13 -15.14 14.38 6.16
C PHE A 13 -16.48 15.11 6.30
N ASN A 14 -17.61 14.42 6.10
CA ASN A 14 -18.95 14.93 6.36
C ASN A 14 -19.68 14.05 7.38
N VAL A 15 -19.93 14.63 8.56
CA VAL A 15 -20.59 13.95 9.69
C VAL A 15 -22.04 13.54 9.38
N GLU A 16 -22.73 14.27 8.48
CA GLU A 16 -24.14 14.04 8.16
C GLU A 16 -24.37 12.76 7.36
N VAL A 17 -23.33 12.31 6.63
CA VAL A 17 -23.41 11.14 5.76
C VAL A 17 -22.75 9.89 6.35
N LYS A 18 -22.18 9.96 7.56
CA LYS A 18 -21.44 8.84 8.19
C LYS A 18 -22.24 7.53 8.32
N GLY A 19 -23.56 7.63 8.45
CA GLY A 19 -24.50 6.50 8.53
C GLY A 19 -25.26 6.20 7.24
N LYS A 20 -24.97 6.91 6.15
CA LYS A 20 -25.63 6.76 4.84
C LYS A 20 -24.65 6.33 3.75
N CYS A 21 -23.43 6.85 3.82
CA CYS A 21 -22.34 6.61 2.88
C CYS A 21 -21.27 5.74 3.53
N GLY A 22 -20.86 4.69 2.83
CA GLY A 22 -19.86 3.74 3.28
C GLY A 22 -18.49 3.98 2.69
N ARG A 23 -17.49 3.35 3.30
CA ARG A 23 -16.11 3.28 2.81
C ARG A 23 -15.64 1.85 2.69
N VAL A 24 -14.72 1.62 1.78
CA VAL A 24 -13.90 0.42 1.69
C VAL A 24 -12.43 0.83 1.70
N HIS A 25 -11.61 0.13 2.47
CA HIS A 25 -10.16 0.27 2.40
C HIS A 25 -9.57 -0.90 1.61
N LEU A 26 -8.63 -0.57 0.72
CA LEU A 26 -7.96 -1.51 -0.18
C LEU A 26 -6.53 -1.74 0.34
N PRO A 27 -6.24 -2.91 0.95
CA PRO A 27 -4.96 -3.16 1.62
C PRO A 27 -3.87 -3.53 0.61
N VAL A 28 -3.31 -2.52 -0.07
CA VAL A 28 -2.27 -2.69 -1.11
C VAL A 28 -0.89 -2.21 -0.68
N ALA A 29 -0.76 -1.64 0.52
CA ALA A 29 0.44 -0.93 0.94
C ALA A 29 1.11 -1.55 2.18
N PRO A 30 1.75 -2.74 2.10
CA PRO A 30 2.26 -3.46 3.27
C PRO A 30 3.54 -2.87 3.89
N GLN A 31 4.40 -2.22 3.10
CA GLN A 31 5.66 -1.67 3.61
C GLN A 31 5.46 -0.32 4.30
N CYS A 32 6.36 0.05 5.22
CA CYS A 32 6.39 1.38 5.82
C CYS A 32 7.83 1.91 5.88
N ASN A 33 7.98 3.20 5.60
CA ASN A 33 9.24 3.95 5.51
C ASN A 33 9.59 4.72 6.80
N ILE A 34 8.76 4.62 7.85
CA ILE A 34 9.08 5.12 9.19
C ILE A 34 8.83 4.04 10.25
N LYS A 35 9.30 4.29 11.48
CA LYS A 35 8.91 3.53 12.67
C LYS A 35 8.51 4.49 13.77
N CYS A 36 7.20 4.57 14.03
CA CYS A 36 6.66 5.26 15.20
C CYS A 36 6.86 4.40 16.46
N ASN A 37 7.11 5.06 17.58
CA ASN A 37 7.31 4.41 18.89
C ASN A 37 6.03 3.75 19.44
N TYR A 38 4.85 4.11 18.93
CA TYR A 38 3.55 3.51 19.26
C TYR A 38 3.06 2.46 18.25
N CYS A 39 3.84 2.17 17.20
CA CYS A 39 3.44 1.26 16.13
C CYS A 39 4.14 -0.09 16.23
N ASN A 40 3.38 -1.18 16.14
CA ASN A 40 3.89 -2.54 15.97
C ASN A 40 3.49 -3.06 14.57
N ARG A 41 4.49 -3.44 13.78
CA ARG A 41 4.31 -3.87 12.37
C ARG A 41 3.65 -5.23 12.22
N LYS A 42 3.44 -5.94 13.32
CA LYS A 42 2.56 -7.11 13.34
C LYS A 42 1.10 -6.72 13.09
N TYR A 43 0.75 -5.44 13.24
CA TYR A 43 -0.59 -4.89 13.06
C TYR A 43 -0.61 -3.82 11.96
N ASP A 44 -1.81 -3.45 11.50
CA ASP A 44 -2.03 -2.32 10.60
C ASP A 44 -1.50 -1.01 11.20
N CYS A 45 -1.21 -0.05 10.32
CA CYS A 45 -0.70 1.25 10.66
C CYS A 45 -1.62 1.95 11.67
N VAL A 46 -1.14 2.11 12.90
CA VAL A 46 -1.88 2.66 14.05
C VAL A 46 -2.24 4.15 13.85
N ASN A 47 -1.63 4.81 12.86
CA ASN A 47 -1.94 6.19 12.47
C ASN A 47 -3.38 6.36 11.97
N GLU A 48 -3.97 5.31 11.39
CA GLU A 48 -5.33 5.34 10.82
C GLU A 48 -6.19 4.18 11.31
N SER A 49 -5.56 3.08 11.71
CA SER A 49 -6.20 1.83 12.08
C SER A 49 -6.09 1.52 13.56
N ARG A 50 -7.04 0.72 14.06
CA ARG A 50 -6.84 -0.04 15.29
C ARG A 50 -5.62 -0.99 15.16
N PRO A 51 -4.97 -1.33 16.29
CA PRO A 51 -4.05 -2.47 16.33
C PRO A 51 -4.83 -3.74 15.96
N GLY A 52 -4.52 -4.27 14.78
CA GLY A 52 -5.14 -5.45 14.19
C GLY A 52 -4.54 -5.64 12.81
N VAL A 53 -4.21 -6.87 12.44
CA VAL A 53 -3.60 -7.18 11.14
C VAL A 53 -4.68 -7.08 10.07
N THR A 54 -4.39 -6.49 8.92
CA THR A 54 -5.20 -6.71 7.71
C THR A 54 -5.36 -8.20 7.47
N SER A 55 -6.51 -8.60 6.95
CA SER A 55 -6.79 -10.01 6.71
C SER A 55 -5.99 -10.57 5.53
N ALA A 56 -5.68 -9.74 4.53
CA ALA A 56 -4.82 -10.08 3.40
C ALA A 56 -4.31 -8.81 2.70
N VAL A 57 -3.21 -8.94 1.96
CA VAL A 57 -2.68 -7.86 1.10
C VAL A 57 -3.03 -8.17 -0.35
N LEU A 58 -3.49 -7.15 -1.08
CA LEU A 58 -3.89 -7.26 -2.48
C LEU A 58 -2.86 -6.62 -3.41
N SER A 59 -2.74 -7.17 -4.62
CA SER A 59 -2.18 -6.44 -5.76
C SER A 59 -3.21 -5.43 -6.31
N PRO A 60 -2.79 -4.44 -7.12
CA PRO A 60 -3.71 -3.45 -7.69
C PRO A 60 -4.90 -4.06 -8.46
N VAL A 61 -4.65 -5.11 -9.25
CA VAL A 61 -5.71 -5.78 -10.02
C VAL A 61 -6.69 -6.53 -9.10
N GLN A 62 -6.18 -7.20 -8.07
CA GLN A 62 -7.02 -7.88 -7.08
C GLN A 62 -7.84 -6.89 -6.25
N ALA A 63 -7.33 -5.69 -5.99
CA ALA A 63 -8.07 -4.63 -5.32
C ALA A 63 -9.29 -4.16 -6.12
N VAL A 64 -9.17 -4.12 -7.46
CA VAL A 64 -10.31 -3.83 -8.35
C VAL A 64 -11.35 -4.94 -8.29
N GLU A 65 -10.93 -6.21 -8.36
CA GLU A 65 -11.85 -7.36 -8.25
C GLU A 65 -12.57 -7.37 -6.89
N TYR A 66 -11.82 -7.07 -5.82
CA TYR A 66 -12.39 -6.95 -4.48
C TYR A 66 -13.41 -5.82 -4.39
N MET A 67 -13.11 -4.65 -4.99
CA MET A 67 -14.03 -3.51 -5.05
C MET A 67 -15.36 -3.87 -5.72
N GLU A 68 -15.35 -4.61 -6.82
CA GLU A 68 -16.57 -5.07 -7.50
C GLU A 68 -17.46 -5.89 -6.57
N LYS A 69 -16.87 -6.93 -5.95
CA LYS A 69 -17.60 -7.82 -5.03
C LYS A 69 -18.09 -7.09 -3.78
N VAL A 70 -17.37 -6.05 -3.33
CA VAL A 70 -17.81 -5.18 -2.25
C VAL A 70 -19.03 -4.37 -2.67
N LEU A 71 -18.99 -3.71 -3.82
CA LEU A 71 -20.10 -2.89 -4.31
C LEU A 71 -21.37 -3.69 -4.60
N GLU A 72 -21.24 -4.92 -5.10
CA GLU A 72 -22.38 -5.84 -5.30
C GLU A 72 -23.13 -6.11 -3.99
N LYS A 73 -22.41 -6.25 -2.88
CA LYS A 73 -22.97 -6.62 -1.57
C LYS A 73 -23.26 -5.41 -0.67
N GLU A 74 -22.59 -4.30 -0.91
CA GLU A 74 -22.73 -3.05 -0.16
C GLU A 74 -22.75 -1.85 -1.13
N PRO A 75 -23.87 -1.60 -1.81
CA PRO A 75 -23.97 -0.51 -2.79
C PRO A 75 -23.93 0.88 -2.16
N ARG A 76 -23.96 0.99 -0.82
CA ARG A 76 -23.82 2.27 -0.11
C ARG A 76 -22.37 2.76 -0.04
N ILE A 77 -21.38 1.96 -0.45
CA ILE A 77 -19.99 2.41 -0.53
C ILE A 77 -19.87 3.57 -1.54
N THR A 78 -19.36 4.71 -1.06
CA THR A 78 -19.12 5.91 -1.88
C THR A 78 -17.65 6.31 -1.91
N VAL A 79 -16.83 5.70 -1.05
CA VAL A 79 -15.40 5.99 -0.92
C VAL A 79 -14.59 4.70 -1.02
N ALA A 80 -13.57 4.72 -1.87
CA ALA A 80 -12.48 3.75 -1.88
C ALA A 80 -11.21 4.42 -1.34
N GLY A 81 -10.65 3.84 -0.27
CA GLY A 81 -9.51 4.37 0.46
C GLY A 81 -8.30 3.46 0.44
N ILE A 82 -7.08 4.01 0.50
CA ILE A 82 -5.85 3.25 0.80
C ILE A 82 -5.22 3.83 2.07
N ALA A 83 -5.17 3.01 3.12
CA ALA A 83 -4.71 3.45 4.45
C ALA A 83 -3.63 2.53 5.07
N GLY A 84 -3.20 1.48 4.38
CA GLY A 84 -2.22 0.54 4.94
C GLY A 84 -2.17 -0.81 4.22
N PRO A 85 -1.61 -1.86 4.86
CA PRO A 85 -1.24 -1.96 6.29
C PRO A 85 -0.07 -1.10 6.79
N GLY A 86 0.83 -0.71 5.91
CA GLY A 86 1.98 0.15 6.17
C GLY A 86 1.69 1.59 5.79
N ASP A 87 2.54 2.18 4.95
CA ASP A 87 2.36 3.52 4.40
C ASP A 87 2.17 3.47 2.87
N PRO A 88 1.15 4.14 2.30
CA PRO A 88 0.90 4.13 0.87
C PRO A 88 2.11 4.56 0.01
N PHE A 89 2.94 5.51 0.46
CA PHE A 89 4.10 5.99 -0.31
C PHE A 89 5.43 5.32 0.06
N ALA A 90 5.41 4.36 0.97
CA ALA A 90 6.39 3.28 0.98
C ALA A 90 6.11 2.22 -0.09
N ASN A 91 4.87 2.19 -0.64
CA ASN A 91 4.38 1.28 -1.67
C ASN A 91 3.77 2.09 -2.83
N ALA A 92 4.49 3.15 -3.24
CA ALA A 92 3.90 4.19 -4.09
C ALA A 92 3.38 3.65 -5.42
N PHE A 93 4.06 2.63 -5.98
CA PHE A 93 3.61 1.99 -7.20
C PHE A 93 2.24 1.33 -7.03
N GLU A 94 2.12 0.44 -6.03
CA GLU A 94 0.88 -0.30 -5.76
C GLU A 94 -0.27 0.66 -5.43
N THR A 95 0.00 1.70 -4.63
CA THR A 95 -0.98 2.72 -4.26
C THR A 95 -1.51 3.49 -5.47
N VAL A 96 -0.62 4.10 -6.25
CA VAL A 96 -1.00 4.95 -7.39
C VAL A 96 -1.69 4.12 -8.48
N GLU A 97 -1.17 2.93 -8.76
CA GLU A 97 -1.77 2.03 -9.75
C GLU A 97 -3.16 1.57 -9.34
N THR A 98 -3.36 1.24 -8.06
CA THR A 98 -4.70 0.88 -7.54
C THR A 98 -5.66 2.05 -7.72
N MET A 99 -5.28 3.27 -7.35
CA MET A 99 -6.13 4.45 -7.51
C MET A 99 -6.48 4.72 -8.98
N ARG A 100 -5.51 4.56 -9.89
CA ARG A 100 -5.73 4.70 -11.34
C ARG A 100 -6.77 3.69 -11.84
N LEU A 101 -6.59 2.41 -11.52
CA LEU A 101 -7.50 1.35 -11.95
C LEU A 101 -8.91 1.51 -11.37
N ILE A 102 -9.03 1.91 -10.09
CA ILE A 102 -10.33 2.18 -9.47
C ILE A 102 -11.00 3.37 -10.13
N ARG A 103 -10.27 4.47 -10.43
CA ARG A 103 -10.84 5.61 -11.16
C ARG A 103 -11.35 5.20 -12.55
N GLU A 104 -10.59 4.41 -13.29
CA GLU A 104 -10.97 3.95 -14.63
C GLU A 104 -12.25 3.12 -14.63
N LYS A 105 -12.42 2.25 -13.63
CA LYS A 105 -13.56 1.35 -13.54
C LYS A 105 -14.77 1.95 -12.82
N PHE A 106 -14.54 2.83 -11.84
CA PHE A 106 -15.55 3.44 -10.98
C PHE A 106 -15.39 4.97 -11.00
N PRO A 107 -15.74 5.65 -12.11
CA PRO A 107 -15.45 7.07 -12.30
C PRO A 107 -16.14 7.99 -11.30
N GLU A 108 -17.23 7.54 -10.66
CA GLU A 108 -17.98 8.29 -9.64
C GLU A 108 -17.42 8.11 -8.22
N MET A 109 -16.51 7.16 -8.00
CA MET A 109 -16.01 6.81 -6.67
C MET A 109 -15.16 7.95 -6.11
N LEU A 110 -15.40 8.33 -4.85
CA LEU A 110 -14.49 9.20 -4.14
C LEU A 110 -13.25 8.40 -3.76
N LEU A 111 -12.08 8.92 -4.11
CA LEU A 111 -10.81 8.30 -3.79
C LEU A 111 -10.15 9.06 -2.66
N CYS A 112 -9.73 8.32 -1.63
CA CYS A 112 -9.00 8.89 -0.52
C CYS A 112 -7.77 8.08 -0.13
N LEU A 113 -6.80 8.71 0.50
CA LEU A 113 -5.62 8.00 1.01
C LEU A 113 -5.18 8.57 2.34
N ALA A 114 -4.44 7.77 3.09
CA ALA A 114 -3.87 8.20 4.36
C ALA A 114 -2.42 7.78 4.49
N THR A 115 -1.54 8.72 4.81
CA THR A 115 -0.08 8.53 4.79
C THR A 115 0.60 9.26 5.95
N ASN A 116 1.82 8.82 6.28
CA ASN A 116 2.72 9.59 7.13
C ASN A 116 3.34 10.81 6.43
N GLY A 117 3.21 10.96 5.10
CA GLY A 117 3.63 12.14 4.34
C GLY A 117 5.08 12.14 3.84
N LEU A 118 5.96 11.25 4.30
CA LEU A 118 7.41 11.30 4.00
C LEU A 118 7.73 11.30 2.49
N ASN A 119 7.03 10.46 1.72
CA ASN A 119 7.31 10.23 0.30
C ASN A 119 6.15 10.67 -0.61
N LEU A 120 5.22 11.49 -0.11
CA LEU A 120 4.00 11.85 -0.84
C LEU A 120 4.23 12.90 -1.93
N ALA A 121 5.03 13.94 -1.65
CA ALA A 121 5.16 15.12 -2.53
C ALA A 121 5.41 14.80 -4.01
N PRO A 122 6.30 13.85 -4.40
CA PRO A 122 6.56 13.53 -5.80
C PRO A 122 5.34 12.98 -6.58
N TYR A 123 4.31 12.50 -5.89
CA TYR A 123 3.14 11.86 -6.49
C TYR A 123 1.90 12.75 -6.53
N VAL A 124 1.95 13.96 -5.93
CA VAL A 124 0.77 14.83 -5.79
C VAL A 124 0.15 15.21 -7.14
N ASP A 125 0.98 15.52 -8.15
CA ASP A 125 0.50 15.80 -9.50
C ASP A 125 -0.25 14.61 -10.12
N GLU A 126 0.24 13.40 -9.89
CA GLU A 126 -0.39 12.19 -10.43
C GLU A 126 -1.70 11.88 -9.71
N LEU A 127 -1.74 12.02 -8.38
CA LEU A 127 -2.96 11.86 -7.58
C LEU A 127 -4.03 12.87 -8.01
N ALA A 128 -3.63 14.11 -8.31
CA ALA A 128 -4.54 15.13 -8.82
C ALA A 128 -5.11 14.75 -10.19
N ARG A 129 -4.29 14.24 -11.11
CA ARG A 129 -4.74 13.74 -12.42
C ARG A 129 -5.68 12.55 -12.31
N ILE A 130 -5.45 11.64 -11.36
CA ILE A 130 -6.35 10.51 -11.07
C ILE A 130 -7.68 11.00 -10.44
N GLY A 131 -7.71 12.21 -9.90
CA GLY A 131 -8.88 12.73 -9.19
C GLY A 131 -9.02 12.15 -7.79
N VAL A 132 -7.90 11.94 -7.09
CA VAL A 132 -7.92 11.75 -5.63
C VAL A 132 -8.38 13.06 -5.00
N SER A 133 -9.44 13.00 -4.20
CA SER A 133 -10.08 14.21 -3.65
C SER A 133 -9.72 14.48 -2.20
N HIS A 134 -9.45 13.43 -1.42
CA HIS A 134 -9.21 13.54 0.02
C HIS A 134 -7.91 12.87 0.41
N VAL A 135 -7.05 13.58 1.13
CA VAL A 135 -5.77 13.03 1.61
C VAL A 135 -5.64 13.28 3.10
N THR A 136 -5.29 12.24 3.84
CA THR A 136 -4.95 12.34 5.26
C THR A 136 -3.43 12.26 5.44
N VAL A 137 -2.85 13.22 6.16
CA VAL A 137 -1.43 13.19 6.54
C VAL A 137 -1.34 13.10 8.06
N THR A 138 -0.57 12.14 8.58
CA THR A 138 -0.35 12.04 10.04
C THR A 138 0.82 12.91 10.47
N VAL A 139 0.54 14.00 11.19
CA VAL A 139 1.54 14.93 11.74
C VAL A 139 1.40 14.95 13.26
N ASN A 140 2.38 14.37 13.96
CA ASN A 140 2.32 14.28 15.43
C ASN A 140 3.08 15.40 16.16
N ALA A 141 3.95 16.11 15.46
CA ALA A 141 4.72 17.21 16.02
C ALA A 141 5.11 18.19 14.90
N VAL A 142 5.19 19.46 15.26
CA VAL A 142 5.78 20.53 14.42
C VAL A 142 7.06 21.12 15.03
N ASP A 143 7.47 20.56 16.17
CA ASP A 143 8.79 20.77 16.78
C ASP A 143 9.59 19.45 16.65
N PRO A 144 10.72 19.44 15.93
CA PRO A 144 11.58 18.26 15.80
C PRO A 144 12.09 17.71 17.14
N GLU A 145 12.25 18.53 18.18
CA GLU A 145 12.65 18.09 19.53
C GLU A 145 11.60 17.17 20.18
N ILE A 146 10.32 17.43 19.88
CA ILE A 146 9.21 16.56 20.26
C ILE A 146 9.13 15.37 19.29
N GLY A 147 9.27 15.63 17.98
CA GLY A 147 9.21 14.62 16.93
C GLY A 147 10.22 13.49 17.13
N GLN A 148 11.45 13.79 17.58
CA GLN A 148 12.48 12.77 17.79
C GLN A 148 12.15 11.76 18.89
N LYS A 149 11.27 12.14 19.82
CA LYS A 149 10.75 11.24 20.87
C LYS A 149 9.69 10.29 20.31
N ILE A 150 9.04 10.64 19.20
CA ILE A 150 7.89 9.92 18.62
C ILE A 150 8.34 8.88 17.58
N TYR A 151 9.38 9.18 16.80
CA TYR A 151 9.82 8.32 15.70
C TYR A 151 11.19 7.69 16.00
N SER A 152 11.28 6.36 16.05
CA SER A 152 12.55 5.68 16.28
C SER A 152 13.51 5.85 15.10
N TRP A 153 12.97 5.84 13.88
CA TRP A 153 13.73 6.06 12.65
C TRP A 153 12.83 6.46 11.47
N VAL A 154 13.46 7.10 10.48
CA VAL A 154 12.87 7.49 9.18
C VAL A 154 13.80 6.99 8.08
N ARG A 155 13.26 6.32 7.05
CA ARG A 155 14.05 5.77 5.93
C ARG A 155 13.70 6.50 4.64
N ASP A 156 14.64 7.28 4.13
CA ASP A 156 14.55 7.92 2.82
C ASP A 156 15.50 7.21 1.84
N GLY A 157 14.92 6.61 0.80
CA GLY A 157 15.62 5.71 -0.11
C GLY A 157 16.35 4.58 0.64
N LYS A 158 17.68 4.57 0.54
CA LYS A 158 18.57 3.58 1.19
C LYS A 158 19.11 4.06 2.55
N VAL A 159 18.85 5.31 2.94
CA VAL A 159 19.42 5.94 4.14
C VAL A 159 18.41 5.88 5.29
N ILE A 160 18.89 5.53 6.49
CA ILE A 160 18.08 5.53 7.72
C ILE A 160 18.57 6.64 8.64
N TYR A 161 17.68 7.59 8.92
CA TYR A 161 17.87 8.69 9.85
C TYR A 161 17.30 8.32 11.22
N ARG A 162 17.88 8.89 12.29
CA ARG A 162 17.43 8.72 13.69
C ARG A 162 17.54 10.03 14.46
N GLY A 163 16.84 10.10 15.61
CA GLY A 163 16.86 11.27 16.50
C GLY A 163 16.35 12.52 15.80
N LEU A 164 16.90 13.68 16.18
CA LEU A 164 16.52 14.98 15.66
C LEU A 164 16.49 15.05 14.13
N ARG A 165 17.53 14.56 13.45
CA ARG A 165 17.61 14.55 11.97
C ARG A 165 16.47 13.78 11.30
N ALA A 166 15.98 12.71 11.94
CA ALA A 166 14.84 11.97 11.40
C ALA A 166 13.55 12.78 11.53
N ALA A 167 13.36 13.45 12.66
CA ALA A 167 12.19 14.28 12.92
C ALA A 167 12.15 15.52 12.01
N GLU A 168 13.29 16.19 11.83
CA GLU A 168 13.45 17.32 10.89
C GLU A 168 13.07 16.91 9.47
N LEU A 169 13.67 15.83 8.96
CA LEU A 169 13.41 15.33 7.61
C LEU A 169 11.94 14.96 7.40
N LEU A 170 11.33 14.25 8.35
CA LEU A 170 9.93 13.85 8.24
C LEU A 170 9.01 15.06 8.23
N LEU A 171 9.23 16.02 9.14
CA LEU A 171 8.43 17.24 9.22
C LEU A 171 8.55 18.07 7.94
N GLU A 172 9.77 18.26 7.43
CA GLU A 172 10.02 18.97 6.16
C GLU A 172 9.19 18.38 5.02
N ARG A 173 9.27 17.05 4.82
CA ARG A 173 8.54 16.35 3.76
C ARG A 173 7.03 16.36 3.95
N GLN A 174 6.55 16.26 5.19
CA GLN A 174 5.13 16.38 5.51
C GLN A 174 4.58 17.75 5.12
N LEU A 175 5.28 18.83 5.51
CA LEU A 175 4.87 20.20 5.20
C LEU A 175 4.92 20.49 3.70
N GLU A 176 5.96 20.02 3.01
CA GLU A 176 6.06 20.09 1.56
C GLU A 176 4.87 19.40 0.88
N ALA A 177 4.58 18.16 1.29
CA ALA A 177 3.50 17.38 0.71
C ALA A 177 2.12 18.01 0.95
N ILE A 178 1.85 18.53 2.16
CA ILE A 178 0.58 19.21 2.48
C ILE A 178 0.39 20.45 1.60
N LYS A 179 1.41 21.30 1.47
CA LYS A 179 1.35 22.48 0.61
C LYS A 179 1.09 22.09 -0.86
N ALA A 180 1.75 21.04 -1.34
CA ALA A 180 1.53 20.54 -2.69
C ALA A 180 0.09 20.05 -2.89
N LEU A 181 -0.48 19.31 -1.92
CA LEU A 181 -1.87 18.85 -1.97
C LEU A 181 -2.86 20.02 -2.03
N LYS A 182 -2.66 21.04 -1.18
CA LYS A 182 -3.51 22.24 -1.16
C LYS A 182 -3.40 23.05 -2.44
N ALA A 183 -2.20 23.17 -3.01
CA ALA A 183 -2.00 23.80 -4.32
C ALA A 183 -2.74 23.08 -5.47
N LYS A 184 -3.15 21.81 -5.29
CA LYS A 184 -3.99 21.06 -6.24
C LYS A 184 -5.47 21.04 -5.87
N GLY A 185 -5.88 21.78 -4.84
CA GLY A 185 -7.27 21.87 -4.40
C GLY A 185 -7.81 20.60 -3.73
N MET A 186 -6.95 19.72 -3.24
CA MET A 186 -7.40 18.55 -2.49
C MET A 186 -7.84 18.94 -1.06
N VAL A 187 -8.79 18.17 -0.53
CA VAL A 187 -9.19 18.26 0.88
C VAL A 187 -8.15 17.50 1.70
N VAL A 188 -7.49 18.19 2.62
CA VAL A 188 -6.44 17.64 3.48
C VAL A 188 -6.95 17.57 4.91
N LYS A 189 -6.93 16.36 5.47
CA LYS A 189 -7.09 16.13 6.91
C LYS A 189 -5.74 15.83 7.52
N VAL A 190 -5.48 16.38 8.70
CA VAL A 190 -4.32 15.98 9.50
C VAL A 190 -4.77 15.11 10.65
N ASN A 191 -4.15 13.94 10.80
CA ASN A 191 -4.28 13.13 12.00
C ASN A 191 -3.13 13.45 12.95
N THR A 192 -3.44 13.59 14.24
CA THR A 192 -2.45 13.79 15.29
C THR A 192 -2.75 12.84 16.44
N ILE A 193 -1.81 11.94 16.74
CA ILE A 193 -1.90 11.05 17.90
C ILE A 193 -1.47 11.83 19.14
N VAL A 194 -2.36 11.95 20.12
CA VAL A 194 -2.15 12.65 21.38
C VAL A 194 -1.52 11.70 22.38
N MET A 195 -0.30 11.99 22.79
CA MET A 195 0.56 11.15 23.62
C MET A 195 0.90 11.91 24.91
N PRO A 196 0.33 11.52 26.06
CA PRO A 196 0.51 12.21 27.32
C PRO A 196 1.99 12.33 27.73
N GLY A 197 2.39 13.52 28.17
CA GLY A 197 3.78 13.84 28.53
C GLY A 197 4.76 13.91 27.36
N ILE A 198 4.30 13.73 26.12
CA ILE A 198 5.15 13.76 24.91
C ILE A 198 4.77 14.93 24.01
N ASN A 199 3.53 14.97 23.52
CA ASN A 199 3.06 16.03 22.60
C ASN A 199 1.69 16.60 22.96
N ASP A 200 1.08 16.16 24.06
CA ASP A 200 -0.21 16.64 24.57
C ASP A 200 -0.26 18.17 24.77
N HIS A 201 0.83 18.75 25.24
CA HIS A 201 1.03 20.20 25.38
C HIS A 201 1.33 20.91 24.06
N HIS A 202 1.64 20.17 23.00
CA HIS A 202 2.08 20.70 21.69
C HIS A 202 0.97 20.73 20.63
N ILE A 203 -0.19 20.13 20.93
CA ILE A 203 -1.29 19.97 19.95
C ILE A 203 -1.82 21.30 19.44
N GLU A 204 -1.83 22.34 20.28
CA GLU A 204 -2.25 23.69 19.88
C GLU A 204 -1.32 24.27 18.80
N GLU A 205 -0.01 24.09 18.95
CA GLU A 205 0.98 24.54 17.97
C GLU A 205 0.91 23.74 16.66
N VAL A 206 0.60 22.44 16.74
CA VAL A 206 0.26 21.65 15.54
C VAL A 206 -0.97 22.24 14.85
N ALA A 207 -2.04 22.55 15.59
CA ALA A 207 -3.26 23.10 15.02
C ALA A 207 -3.03 24.46 14.34
N LYS A 208 -2.32 25.39 15.00
CA LYS A 208 -1.88 26.67 14.43
C LYS A 208 -1.11 26.45 13.13
N LYS A 209 -0.09 25.59 13.17
CA LYS A 209 0.77 25.37 12.01
C LYS A 209 0.03 24.75 10.83
N MET A 210 -0.89 23.82 11.10
CA MET A 210 -1.72 23.20 10.06
C MET A 210 -2.72 24.20 9.48
N ALA A 211 -3.27 25.11 10.29
CA ALA A 211 -4.14 26.20 9.82
C ALA A 211 -3.40 27.17 8.88
N GLU A 212 -2.16 27.53 9.20
CA GLU A 212 -1.32 28.41 8.37
C GLU A 212 -1.10 27.88 6.95
N ILE A 213 -1.15 26.56 6.75
CA ILE A 213 -0.97 25.89 5.46
C ILE A 213 -2.28 25.32 4.90
N GLU A 214 -3.42 25.88 5.35
CA GLU A 214 -4.76 25.64 4.79
C GLU A 214 -5.24 24.19 4.90
N VAL A 215 -4.82 23.44 5.91
CA VAL A 215 -5.42 22.14 6.23
C VAL A 215 -6.90 22.32 6.56
N ASP A 216 -7.77 21.43 6.08
CA ASP A 216 -9.22 21.61 6.19
C ASP A 216 -9.78 21.10 7.52
N VAL A 217 -9.24 20.00 8.02
CA VAL A 217 -9.71 19.32 9.23
C VAL A 217 -8.55 18.73 10.01
N LEU A 218 -8.58 18.87 11.33
CA LEU A 218 -7.66 18.20 12.24
C LEU A 218 -8.40 17.11 13.02
N ASN A 219 -7.76 15.96 13.17
CA ASN A 219 -8.28 14.81 13.89
C ASN A 219 -7.32 14.41 15.01
N CYS A 220 -7.53 15.00 16.19
CA CYS A 220 -6.80 14.65 17.40
C CYS A 220 -7.34 13.33 17.98
N MET A 221 -6.51 12.29 17.92
CA MET A 221 -6.85 10.94 18.36
C MET A 221 -6.01 10.57 19.59
N PRO A 222 -6.60 9.94 20.63
CA PRO A 222 -5.80 9.47 21.75
C PRO A 222 -4.78 8.41 21.31
N LEU A 223 -3.62 8.35 21.97
CA LEU A 223 -2.75 7.18 21.91
C LEU A 223 -3.50 5.96 22.44
N TYR A 224 -3.42 4.84 21.70
CA TYR A 224 -3.79 3.54 22.23
C TYR A 224 -2.51 2.75 22.55
N PRO A 225 -2.26 2.38 23.81
CA PRO A 225 -1.05 1.66 24.19
C PRO A 225 -1.05 0.28 23.52
N ASN A 226 0.06 -0.04 22.85
CA ASN A 226 0.22 -1.30 22.14
C ASN A 226 1.34 -2.12 22.74
N ALA A 227 1.08 -3.40 23.00
CA ALA A 227 2.09 -4.35 23.42
C ALA A 227 3.24 -4.44 22.40
N ASP A 228 4.45 -4.68 22.90
CA ASP A 228 5.69 -4.75 22.13
C ASP A 228 6.01 -3.43 21.39
N THR A 229 5.65 -2.28 21.98
CA THR A 229 6.02 -0.96 21.44
C THR A 229 6.79 -0.15 22.46
N VAL A 230 7.57 0.83 22.01
CA VAL A 230 8.31 1.73 22.91
C VAL A 230 7.34 2.51 23.81
N PHE A 231 6.13 2.77 23.33
CA PHE A 231 5.07 3.47 24.07
C PHE A 231 4.05 2.53 24.73
N GLU A 232 4.38 1.25 24.95
CA GLU A 232 3.46 0.31 25.59
C GLU A 232 3.04 0.73 27.01
N SER A 233 3.92 1.45 27.72
CA SER A 233 3.68 1.93 29.09
C SER A 233 3.13 3.36 29.15
N VAL A 234 2.99 4.05 28.01
CA VAL A 234 2.39 5.39 27.97
C VAL A 234 0.88 5.21 28.07
N HIS A 235 0.24 5.82 29.06
CA HIS A 235 -1.20 5.66 29.25
C HIS A 235 -2.01 6.35 28.13
N GLU A 236 -3.22 5.86 27.87
CA GLU A 236 -4.19 6.57 27.01
C GLU A 236 -4.58 7.91 27.67
N PRO A 237 -4.70 9.03 26.94
CA PRO A 237 -5.26 10.26 27.48
C PRO A 237 -6.69 10.05 28.00
N SER A 238 -7.03 10.71 29.12
CA SER A 238 -8.39 10.67 29.65
C SER A 238 -9.39 11.33 28.68
N ARG A 239 -10.68 11.03 28.85
CA ARG A 239 -11.73 11.65 28.03
C ARG A 239 -11.77 13.16 28.22
N GLU A 240 -11.59 13.62 29.45
CA GLU A 240 -11.54 15.02 29.84
C GLU A 240 -10.35 15.73 29.18
N GLN A 241 -9.16 15.11 29.24
CA GLN A 241 -7.96 15.62 28.55
C GLN A 241 -8.19 15.75 27.05
N MET A 242 -8.78 14.74 26.41
CA MET A 242 -9.07 14.79 24.97
C MET A 242 -10.10 15.86 24.61
N VAL A 243 -11.11 16.10 25.45
CA VAL A 243 -12.09 17.18 25.24
C VAL A 243 -11.41 18.54 25.30
N GLU A 244 -10.54 18.77 26.29
CA GLU A 244 -9.81 20.03 26.44
C GLU A 244 -8.85 20.26 25.26
N ILE A 245 -8.04 19.26 24.90
CA ILE A 245 -7.09 19.34 23.79
C ILE A 245 -7.81 19.63 22.47
N ARG A 246 -8.91 18.93 22.19
CA ARG A 246 -9.70 19.17 20.98
C ARG A 246 -10.31 20.57 20.99
N LYS A 247 -10.79 21.06 22.13
CA LYS A 247 -11.35 22.41 22.25
C LYS A 247 -10.31 23.48 21.89
N LYS A 248 -9.08 23.38 22.43
CA LYS A 248 -7.98 24.31 22.10
C LYS A 248 -7.60 24.24 20.62
N ALA A 249 -7.50 23.03 20.08
CA ALA A 249 -7.18 22.85 18.66
C ALA A 249 -8.30 23.37 17.72
N GLU A 250 -9.57 23.29 18.15
CA GLU A 250 -10.76 23.74 17.39
C GLU A 250 -10.83 25.27 17.24
N GLU A 251 -10.09 26.03 18.05
CA GLU A 251 -9.92 27.48 17.86
C GLU A 251 -9.19 27.82 16.55
N TYR A 252 -8.41 26.86 16.00
CA TYR A 252 -7.62 27.04 14.78
C TYR A 252 -8.10 26.19 13.61
N LEU A 253 -8.50 24.93 13.87
CA LEU A 253 -8.95 23.99 12.83
C LEU A 253 -10.14 23.15 13.26
N PRO A 254 -11.16 22.97 12.38
CA PRO A 254 -12.29 22.08 12.64
C PRO A 254 -11.85 20.69 13.07
N GLN A 255 -12.51 20.13 14.10
CA GLN A 255 -12.17 18.83 14.65
C GLN A 255 -13.03 17.69 14.11
N MET A 256 -12.40 16.59 13.67
CA MET A 256 -13.11 15.34 13.40
C MET A 256 -13.44 14.61 14.71
N ARG A 257 -14.73 14.52 15.06
CA ARG A 257 -15.18 13.91 16.34
C ARG A 257 -15.76 12.50 16.21
N HIS A 258 -15.97 12.02 14.98
CA HIS A 258 -16.65 10.76 14.69
C HIS A 258 -15.74 9.68 14.09
N CYS A 259 -14.41 9.83 14.25
CA CYS A 259 -13.44 8.83 13.79
C CYS A 259 -13.58 7.52 14.60
N THR A 260 -13.64 6.39 13.89
CA THR A 260 -13.72 5.05 14.50
C THR A 260 -12.39 4.28 14.44
N ARG A 261 -11.31 4.91 13.94
CA ARG A 261 -9.98 4.29 13.70
C ARG A 261 -10.08 3.01 12.83
N CYS A 262 -10.47 3.20 11.57
CA CYS A 262 -10.82 2.10 10.66
C CYS A 262 -9.62 1.23 10.29
N ARG A 263 -9.82 -0.09 10.20
CA ARG A 263 -8.80 -1.05 9.73
C ARG A 263 -8.31 -0.77 8.32
N ALA A 264 -7.13 -1.27 7.93
CA ALA A 264 -6.64 -1.14 6.55
C ALA A 264 -7.48 -1.96 5.54
N ASP A 265 -8.34 -2.86 6.02
CA ASP A 265 -9.32 -3.64 5.27
C ASP A 265 -10.78 -3.30 5.66
N ALA A 266 -11.03 -2.10 6.20
CA ALA A 266 -12.35 -1.69 6.66
C ALA A 266 -13.39 -1.66 5.52
N VAL A 267 -14.60 -2.17 5.78
CA VAL A 267 -15.73 -2.09 4.83
C VAL A 267 -17.02 -1.71 5.55
N GLY A 268 -17.84 -0.83 4.97
CA GLY A 268 -19.21 -0.55 5.43
C GLY A 268 -19.42 0.91 5.88
N LEU A 269 -20.38 1.15 6.79
CA LEU A 269 -20.70 2.49 7.33
C LEU A 269 -19.94 2.78 8.62
N LEU A 270 -19.69 4.05 8.94
CA LEU A 270 -19.02 4.41 10.19
C LEU A 270 -19.97 4.08 11.35
N GLY A 271 -19.64 3.03 12.12
CA GLY A 271 -20.50 2.48 13.18
C GLY A 271 -21.13 1.13 12.85
N GLU A 272 -21.23 0.75 11.57
CA GLU A 272 -21.64 -0.58 11.11
C GLU A 272 -20.51 -1.18 10.26
N ASP A 273 -19.46 -1.62 10.94
CA ASP A 273 -18.31 -2.26 10.30
C ASP A 273 -18.67 -3.66 9.79
N LYS A 274 -18.38 -3.94 8.52
CA LYS A 274 -18.64 -5.21 7.84
C LYS A 274 -17.35 -5.95 7.47
N SER A 275 -16.19 -5.53 7.99
CA SER A 275 -14.88 -6.09 7.58
C SER A 275 -14.82 -7.59 7.79
N ASP A 276 -15.37 -8.09 8.89
CA ASP A 276 -15.42 -9.53 9.19
C ASP A 276 -16.27 -10.32 8.19
N ALA A 277 -17.40 -9.76 7.74
CA ALA A 277 -18.24 -10.37 6.71
C ALA A 277 -17.55 -10.41 5.34
N PHE A 278 -16.67 -9.44 5.06
CA PHE A 278 -15.89 -9.38 3.83
C PHE A 278 -14.52 -10.06 3.93
N ARG A 279 -14.12 -10.57 5.10
CA ARG A 279 -12.83 -11.23 5.31
C ARG A 279 -12.59 -12.38 4.34
N GLY A 280 -13.57 -13.27 4.18
CA GLY A 280 -13.47 -14.40 3.24
C GLY A 280 -13.38 -13.95 1.78
N CYS A 281 -14.12 -12.89 1.42
CA CYS A 281 -14.04 -12.28 0.09
C CYS A 281 -12.65 -11.72 -0.19
N LEU A 282 -12.10 -10.97 0.78
CA LEU A 282 -10.78 -10.37 0.70
C LEU A 282 -9.69 -11.43 0.55
N SER A 283 -9.71 -12.47 1.38
CA SER A 283 -8.76 -13.59 1.29
C SER A 283 -8.85 -14.33 -0.05
N ALA A 284 -10.07 -14.55 -0.55
CA ALA A 284 -10.28 -15.18 -1.86
C ALA A 284 -9.70 -14.34 -3.00
N CYS A 285 -9.88 -13.01 -2.97
CA CYS A 285 -9.31 -12.10 -3.96
C CYS A 285 -7.77 -12.00 -3.83
N ALA A 286 -7.22 -12.11 -2.62
CA ALA A 286 -5.77 -12.14 -2.43
C ALA A 286 -5.13 -13.39 -3.07
N THR A 287 -5.87 -14.49 -3.14
CA THR A 287 -5.47 -15.73 -3.80
C THR A 287 -5.89 -15.82 -5.27
N SER A 288 -6.77 -14.94 -5.74
CA SER A 288 -7.22 -14.96 -7.14
C SER A 288 -6.07 -14.51 -8.05
N LEU A 289 -5.90 -15.23 -9.16
CA LEU A 289 -4.97 -14.82 -10.19
C LEU A 289 -5.67 -13.81 -11.10
N PRO A 290 -4.95 -12.82 -11.66
CA PRO A 290 -5.53 -11.84 -12.57
C PRO A 290 -6.37 -12.53 -13.66
N SER A 291 -7.58 -12.03 -13.94
CA SER A 291 -8.54 -12.65 -14.86
C SER A 291 -7.90 -13.11 -16.19
N SER A 292 -8.34 -14.28 -16.66
CA SER A 292 -7.73 -15.08 -17.74
C SER A 292 -8.05 -14.66 -19.15
N GLU A 293 -9.04 -13.81 -19.37
CA GLU A 293 -9.53 -13.57 -20.73
C GLU A 293 -8.55 -12.75 -21.59
N ALA A 294 -7.80 -11.82 -21.00
CA ALA A 294 -6.85 -10.99 -21.74
C ALA A 294 -5.42 -11.56 -21.81
N ARG A 295 -5.11 -12.60 -21.02
CA ARG A 295 -3.74 -13.13 -20.85
C ARG A 295 -3.75 -14.66 -20.75
N PRO A 296 -3.88 -15.36 -21.88
CA PRO A 296 -4.10 -16.80 -21.89
C PRO A 296 -2.83 -17.62 -21.61
N TYR A 297 -1.67 -16.98 -21.49
CA TYR A 297 -0.38 -17.66 -21.49
C TYR A 297 0.39 -17.59 -20.17
N VAL A 298 1.23 -18.59 -19.91
CA VAL A 298 2.24 -18.58 -18.84
C VAL A 298 3.61 -18.72 -19.48
N ALA A 299 4.51 -17.81 -19.13
CA ALA A 299 5.91 -17.86 -19.53
C ALA A 299 6.72 -18.71 -18.54
N VAL A 300 7.68 -19.49 -19.03
CA VAL A 300 8.46 -20.40 -18.19
C VAL A 300 9.94 -20.33 -18.54
N ALA A 301 10.77 -20.06 -17.54
CA ALA A 301 12.22 -20.06 -17.67
C ALA A 301 12.77 -21.46 -17.35
N THR A 302 13.16 -22.19 -18.40
CA THR A 302 13.59 -23.60 -18.31
C THR A 302 14.71 -23.89 -19.30
N ILE A 303 15.72 -24.66 -18.87
CA ILE A 303 16.82 -25.10 -19.74
C ILE A 303 16.37 -26.27 -20.62
N GLU A 304 15.67 -27.23 -20.01
CA GLU A 304 15.40 -28.56 -20.57
C GLU A 304 13.93 -28.79 -20.96
N GLY A 305 13.03 -27.86 -20.60
CA GLY A 305 11.61 -27.96 -20.94
C GLY A 305 10.79 -28.85 -20.01
N LEU A 306 11.35 -29.31 -18.89
CA LEU A 306 10.65 -30.14 -17.89
C LEU A 306 10.53 -29.45 -16.53
N LEU A 307 11.58 -28.74 -16.11
CA LEU A 307 11.66 -28.09 -14.81
C LEU A 307 11.75 -26.57 -14.93
N VAL A 308 11.18 -25.87 -13.95
CA VAL A 308 11.46 -24.45 -13.70
C VAL A 308 12.80 -24.36 -12.95
N ASN A 309 13.86 -24.02 -13.68
CA ASN A 309 15.24 -24.09 -13.15
C ASN A 309 16.11 -22.86 -13.48
N GLN A 310 15.59 -21.86 -14.21
CA GLN A 310 16.36 -20.66 -14.54
C GLN A 310 15.94 -19.42 -13.75
N HIS A 311 16.94 -18.66 -13.31
CA HIS A 311 16.74 -17.33 -12.75
C HIS A 311 16.33 -16.35 -13.87
N LEU A 312 15.40 -15.42 -13.59
CA LEU A 312 14.86 -14.49 -14.61
C LEU A 312 15.97 -13.72 -15.34
N GLY A 313 17.01 -13.30 -14.61
CA GLY A 313 18.12 -12.52 -15.16
C GLY A 313 19.06 -13.30 -16.08
N GLU A 314 19.08 -14.62 -15.96
CA GLU A 314 19.96 -15.53 -16.73
C GLU A 314 19.23 -16.15 -17.92
N ALA A 315 17.91 -16.26 -17.82
CA ALA A 315 17.07 -16.84 -18.86
C ALA A 315 17.24 -16.09 -20.19
N ALA A 316 17.80 -16.77 -21.19
CA ALA A 316 17.91 -16.25 -22.55
C ALA A 316 16.59 -16.34 -23.34
N ARG A 317 15.66 -17.16 -22.86
CA ARG A 317 14.39 -17.46 -23.51
C ARG A 317 13.34 -17.96 -22.53
N PHE A 318 12.07 -17.84 -22.92
CA PHE A 318 10.92 -18.29 -22.17
C PHE A 318 10.04 -19.17 -23.04
N GLN A 319 9.68 -20.35 -22.54
CA GLN A 319 8.63 -21.16 -23.14
C GLN A 319 7.27 -20.57 -22.79
N ILE A 320 6.38 -20.49 -23.77
CA ILE A 320 5.04 -19.92 -23.59
C ILE A 320 4.04 -21.06 -23.63
N TRP A 321 3.27 -21.20 -22.56
CA TRP A 321 2.33 -22.29 -22.35
C TRP A 321 0.90 -21.78 -22.29
N LYS A 322 -0.04 -22.57 -22.81
CA LYS A 322 -1.48 -22.31 -22.80
C LYS A 322 -2.20 -23.51 -22.16
N LYS A 323 -3.33 -23.27 -21.51
CA LYS A 323 -4.26 -24.33 -21.10
C LYS A 323 -5.08 -24.81 -22.31
N SER A 324 -5.13 -26.13 -22.52
CA SER A 324 -5.99 -26.82 -23.50
C SER A 324 -7.02 -27.68 -22.76
N GLU A 325 -7.93 -28.34 -23.50
CA GLU A 325 -8.90 -29.29 -22.90
C GLU A 325 -8.22 -30.53 -22.31
N GLU A 326 -7.06 -30.92 -22.85
CA GLU A 326 -6.30 -32.11 -22.46
C GLU A 326 -5.15 -31.82 -21.47
N GLY A 327 -4.93 -30.56 -21.07
CA GLY A 327 -3.88 -30.18 -20.12
C GLY A 327 -3.18 -28.87 -20.48
N PHE A 328 -1.87 -28.92 -20.69
CA PHE A 328 -1.05 -27.75 -21.03
C PHE A 328 -0.23 -27.99 -22.29
N GLU A 329 -0.21 -26.98 -23.15
CA GLU A 329 0.52 -27.02 -24.42
C GLU A 329 1.53 -25.89 -24.50
N LYS A 330 2.76 -26.22 -24.92
CA LYS A 330 3.77 -25.22 -25.29
C LYS A 330 3.42 -24.68 -26.68
N VAL A 331 3.00 -23.42 -26.73
CA VAL A 331 2.56 -22.74 -27.97
C VAL A 331 3.65 -21.90 -28.63
N ALA A 332 4.67 -21.46 -27.88
CA ALA A 332 5.75 -20.66 -28.44
C ALA A 332 7.01 -20.68 -27.57
N GLU A 333 8.08 -20.09 -28.10
CA GLU A 333 9.30 -19.76 -27.35
C GLU A 333 9.72 -18.33 -27.71
N ARG A 334 9.94 -17.49 -26.69
CA ARG A 334 10.27 -16.07 -26.88
C ARG A 334 11.66 -15.77 -26.33
N LYS A 335 12.44 -15.00 -27.08
CA LYS A 335 13.78 -14.56 -26.63
C LYS A 335 13.66 -13.49 -25.56
N ALA A 336 14.50 -13.60 -24.53
CA ALA A 336 14.67 -12.55 -23.54
C ALA A 336 15.51 -11.41 -24.14
N PRO A 337 15.32 -10.15 -23.70
CA PRO A 337 16.24 -9.08 -24.05
C PRO A 337 17.65 -9.36 -23.50
N PRO A 338 18.71 -8.88 -24.18
CA PRO A 338 20.11 -9.14 -23.80
C PRO A 338 20.42 -8.80 -22.33
N SER A 339 21.34 -9.56 -21.73
CA SER A 339 21.89 -9.23 -20.41
C SER A 339 22.67 -7.91 -20.46
N GLY A 340 22.79 -7.23 -19.32
CA GLY A 340 23.54 -5.97 -19.20
C GLY A 340 22.78 -4.69 -19.60
N GLY A 341 21.52 -4.78 -20.04
CA GLY A 341 20.71 -3.62 -20.47
C GLY A 341 20.16 -2.71 -19.35
N GLY A 342 20.59 -2.89 -18.09
CA GLY A 342 20.09 -2.12 -16.95
C GLY A 342 18.56 -2.20 -16.76
N PRO A 343 17.92 -1.16 -16.18
CA PRO A 343 16.47 -1.12 -15.94
C PRO A 343 15.60 -1.32 -17.20
N LYS A 344 16.05 -0.83 -18.36
CA LYS A 344 15.31 -0.90 -19.64
C LYS A 344 15.06 -2.34 -20.10
N ARG A 345 15.97 -3.26 -19.76
CA ARG A 345 15.82 -4.70 -20.06
C ARG A 345 14.49 -5.25 -19.56
N TRP A 346 14.06 -4.84 -18.37
CA TRP A 346 12.86 -5.36 -17.73
C TRP A 346 11.58 -4.80 -18.33
N GLU A 347 11.61 -3.54 -18.80
CA GLU A 347 10.50 -2.93 -19.53
C GLU A 347 10.30 -3.62 -20.89
N GLU A 348 11.39 -3.94 -21.58
CA GLU A 348 11.34 -4.73 -22.81
C GLU A 348 10.85 -6.15 -22.55
N LEU A 349 11.34 -6.81 -21.50
CA LEU A 349 10.89 -8.15 -21.13
C LEU A 349 9.40 -8.17 -20.80
N ALA A 350 8.91 -7.15 -20.09
CA ALA A 350 7.50 -6.99 -19.81
C ALA A 350 6.65 -6.87 -21.09
N ARG A 351 7.14 -6.16 -22.12
CA ARG A 351 6.48 -6.13 -23.44
C ARG A 351 6.50 -7.49 -24.14
N VAL A 352 7.61 -8.21 -24.07
CA VAL A 352 7.75 -9.56 -24.65
C VAL A 352 6.76 -10.55 -24.01
N LEU A 353 6.44 -10.37 -22.72
CA LEU A 353 5.55 -11.24 -21.95
C LEU A 353 4.17 -10.63 -21.66
N GLN A 354 3.77 -9.58 -22.38
CA GLN A 354 2.59 -8.76 -22.05
C GLN A 354 1.24 -9.51 -22.09
N ASP A 355 1.14 -10.59 -22.87
CA ASP A 355 -0.02 -11.47 -22.97
C ASP A 355 0.09 -12.69 -22.03
N CYS A 356 1.17 -12.77 -21.25
CA CYS A 356 1.33 -13.76 -20.20
C CYS A 356 0.72 -13.25 -18.89
N ARG A 357 -0.09 -14.09 -18.24
CA ARG A 357 -0.63 -13.84 -16.90
C ARG A 357 0.43 -14.00 -15.82
N ALA A 358 1.43 -14.86 -16.07
CA ALA A 358 2.50 -15.12 -15.14
C ALA A 358 3.79 -15.51 -15.86
N VAL A 359 4.90 -15.42 -15.14
CA VAL A 359 6.18 -15.99 -15.51
C VAL A 359 6.72 -16.86 -14.37
N LEU A 360 7.02 -18.13 -14.66
CA LEU A 360 7.61 -19.09 -13.74
C LEU A 360 9.13 -19.05 -13.84
N VAL A 361 9.82 -18.81 -12.73
CA VAL A 361 11.29 -18.72 -12.65
C VAL A 361 11.81 -19.33 -11.36
N SER A 362 13.06 -19.81 -11.35
CA SER A 362 13.69 -20.31 -10.11
C SER A 362 14.14 -19.20 -9.17
N GLY A 363 14.29 -17.98 -9.70
CA GLY A 363 14.64 -16.80 -8.91
C GLY A 363 14.39 -15.49 -9.65
N ILE A 364 14.11 -14.42 -8.90
CA ILE A 364 13.93 -13.05 -9.44
C ILE A 364 14.30 -11.96 -8.41
N GLY A 365 15.02 -10.92 -8.88
CA GLY A 365 15.32 -9.73 -8.08
C GLY A 365 14.14 -8.77 -7.88
N GLU A 366 14.21 -7.91 -6.86
CA GLU A 366 13.12 -6.99 -6.50
C GLU A 366 12.74 -6.00 -7.61
N HIS A 367 13.73 -5.48 -8.34
CA HIS A 367 13.48 -4.51 -9.42
C HIS A 367 12.72 -5.10 -10.62
N PRO A 368 13.17 -6.21 -11.25
CA PRO A 368 12.39 -6.87 -12.29
C PRO A 368 11.01 -7.33 -11.82
N ARG A 369 10.91 -7.79 -10.56
CA ARG A 369 9.62 -8.18 -9.97
C ARG A 369 8.62 -7.03 -10.01
N LYS A 370 9.02 -5.83 -9.57
CA LYS A 370 8.17 -4.64 -9.60
C LYS A 370 7.72 -4.29 -11.02
N ILE A 371 8.62 -4.36 -12.00
CA ILE A 371 8.32 -4.01 -13.39
C ILE A 371 7.33 -5.00 -14.02
N LEU A 372 7.57 -6.30 -13.88
CA LEU A 372 6.69 -7.33 -14.43
C LEU A 372 5.29 -7.27 -13.80
N THR A 373 5.22 -7.18 -12.46
CA THR A 373 3.95 -7.00 -11.74
C THR A 373 3.24 -5.73 -12.19
N LYS A 374 3.96 -4.61 -12.40
CA LYS A 374 3.40 -3.37 -12.94
C LYS A 374 2.74 -3.54 -14.29
N THR A 375 3.30 -4.40 -15.12
CA THR A 375 2.75 -4.71 -16.44
C THR A 375 1.74 -5.85 -16.43
N GLY A 376 1.28 -6.31 -15.26
CA GLY A 376 0.27 -7.37 -15.12
C GLY A 376 0.79 -8.80 -15.34
N VAL A 377 2.10 -9.00 -15.45
CA VAL A 377 2.73 -10.33 -15.55
C VAL A 377 3.15 -10.76 -14.15
N LEU A 378 2.47 -11.73 -13.55
CA LEU A 378 2.78 -12.20 -12.20
C LEU A 378 4.08 -13.02 -12.16
N PRO A 379 5.14 -12.58 -11.44
CA PRO A 379 6.35 -13.38 -11.29
C PRO A 379 6.18 -14.42 -10.19
N VAL A 380 6.24 -15.70 -10.55
CA VAL A 380 6.14 -16.84 -9.63
C VAL A 380 7.52 -17.48 -9.49
N GLU A 381 8.05 -17.42 -8.28
CA GLU A 381 9.34 -18.02 -7.93
C GLU A 381 9.10 -19.45 -7.43
N MET A 382 9.56 -20.45 -8.17
CA MET A 382 9.37 -21.87 -7.85
C MET A 382 10.49 -22.74 -8.44
N SER A 383 10.63 -23.94 -7.92
CA SER A 383 11.49 -24.98 -8.52
C SER A 383 10.72 -26.30 -8.53
N GLY A 384 10.81 -27.04 -9.63
CA GLY A 384 10.06 -28.28 -9.83
C GLY A 384 9.46 -28.37 -11.24
N PHE A 385 8.56 -29.32 -11.45
CA PHE A 385 7.94 -29.57 -12.75
C PHE A 385 7.11 -28.39 -13.24
N ILE A 386 7.24 -28.10 -14.53
CA ILE A 386 6.50 -27.02 -15.19
C ILE A 386 4.99 -27.20 -14.99
N GLU A 387 4.49 -28.42 -15.18
CA GLU A 387 3.06 -28.75 -15.04
C GLU A 387 2.48 -28.32 -13.69
N MET A 388 3.22 -28.51 -12.59
CA MET A 388 2.77 -28.10 -11.26
C MET A 388 2.56 -26.58 -11.17
N GLY A 389 3.49 -25.81 -11.76
CA GLY A 389 3.40 -24.36 -11.82
C GLY A 389 2.27 -23.88 -12.73
N LEU A 390 2.07 -24.56 -13.87
CA LEU A 390 0.98 -24.28 -14.78
C LEU A 390 -0.38 -24.58 -14.13
N GLU A 391 -0.54 -25.71 -13.43
CA GLU A 391 -1.74 -26.02 -12.65
C GLU A 391 -2.03 -24.94 -11.60
N ALA A 392 -1.01 -24.53 -10.86
CA ALA A 392 -1.18 -23.51 -9.84
C ALA A 392 -1.64 -22.18 -10.44
N VAL A 393 -1.05 -21.79 -11.58
CA VAL A 393 -1.37 -20.53 -12.25
C VAL A 393 -2.67 -20.56 -13.06
N PHE A 394 -3.08 -21.70 -13.61
CA PHE A 394 -4.31 -21.79 -14.39
C PHE A 394 -5.53 -22.16 -13.56
N ASN A 395 -5.35 -22.92 -12.47
CA ASN A 395 -6.46 -23.40 -11.64
C ASN A 395 -6.54 -22.71 -10.27
N GLY A 396 -5.71 -21.71 -10.00
CA GLY A 396 -5.77 -20.91 -8.77
C GLY A 396 -5.40 -21.69 -7.51
N ARG A 397 -4.53 -22.70 -7.60
CA ARG A 397 -4.01 -23.39 -6.41
C ARG A 397 -3.03 -22.50 -5.65
N ASN A 398 -2.88 -22.77 -4.36
CA ASN A 398 -2.09 -21.99 -3.44
C ASN A 398 -0.59 -22.01 -3.82
N LEU A 399 -0.08 -20.90 -4.36
CA LEU A 399 1.32 -20.73 -4.76
C LEU A 399 2.32 -20.79 -3.59
N SER A 400 1.85 -20.77 -2.34
CA SER A 400 2.71 -20.84 -1.15
C SER A 400 3.36 -22.22 -0.92
N GLU A 401 2.81 -23.28 -1.50
CA GLU A 401 3.38 -24.64 -1.42
C GLU A 401 4.70 -24.77 -2.19
N PHE A 402 4.97 -23.85 -3.13
CA PHE A 402 6.13 -23.89 -4.01
C PHE A 402 7.24 -22.90 -3.63
N LYS A 403 7.04 -22.11 -2.55
CA LYS A 403 8.06 -21.17 -2.09
C LYS A 403 9.28 -21.94 -1.58
N VAL A 404 10.40 -21.77 -2.27
CA VAL A 404 11.71 -22.20 -1.77
C VAL A 404 11.94 -21.50 -0.43
N ARG A 405 12.04 -22.27 0.66
CA ARG A 405 12.45 -21.73 1.96
C ARG A 405 13.81 -21.07 1.77
N ARG A 406 13.92 -19.76 2.03
CA ARG A 406 15.22 -19.13 2.25
C ARG A 406 15.83 -19.78 3.49
N SER A 407 16.70 -20.77 3.30
CA SER A 407 17.57 -21.26 4.35
C SER A 407 18.53 -20.12 4.69
N GLY A 408 18.26 -19.44 5.82
CA GLY A 408 19.29 -18.70 6.52
C GLY A 408 20.31 -19.69 7.07
N GLY A 409 21.58 -19.54 6.69
CA GLY A 409 22.67 -20.34 7.23
C GLY A 409 23.96 -20.15 6.42
N CYS A 410 24.94 -19.49 7.03
CA CYS A 410 26.28 -19.28 6.48
C CYS A 410 26.94 -20.59 6.01
N THR A 411 27.30 -20.65 4.73
CA THR A 411 28.49 -21.37 4.26
C THR A 411 29.13 -20.57 3.12
N LYS A 412 30.38 -20.14 3.35
CA LYS A 412 31.29 -19.74 2.28
C LYS A 412 31.51 -20.95 1.37
N GLY A 413 31.28 -20.80 0.07
CA GLY A 413 31.72 -21.77 -0.93
C GLY A 413 31.13 -21.54 -2.32
N GLN A 414 31.95 -20.94 -3.20
CA GLN A 414 31.93 -20.97 -4.68
C GLN A 414 30.61 -20.56 -5.38
N GLY A 415 30.54 -19.53 -6.22
CA GLY A 415 31.51 -18.60 -6.79
C GLY A 415 30.70 -17.77 -7.77
N CYS A 416 30.41 -16.51 -7.41
CA CYS A 416 29.90 -15.54 -8.37
C CYS A 416 31.07 -15.20 -9.29
N GLN A 417 31.11 -15.76 -10.49
CA GLN A 417 32.02 -15.29 -11.54
C GLN A 417 31.37 -14.08 -12.22
N GLY A 418 31.52 -12.94 -11.58
CA GLY A 418 31.24 -11.63 -12.15
C GLY A 418 32.27 -10.67 -11.58
N ASP A 419 33.02 -10.03 -12.45
CA ASP A 419 34.16 -9.14 -12.17
C ASP A 419 33.79 -7.79 -11.51
N GLY A 420 32.61 -7.68 -10.91
CA GLY A 420 32.29 -6.56 -10.04
C GLY A 420 32.23 -5.19 -10.74
N SER A 421 31.97 -5.15 -12.06
CA SER A 421 31.81 -3.90 -12.82
C SER A 421 30.52 -3.86 -13.66
N GLY A 422 29.36 -3.95 -13.02
CA GLY A 422 28.07 -3.67 -13.68
C GLY A 422 26.95 -3.40 -12.67
N CYS A 423 26.46 -2.16 -12.68
CA CYS A 423 25.46 -1.60 -11.75
C CYS A 423 24.09 -2.28 -11.75
#